data_AF-A0A9P5IRS5-F1
#
_entry.id   AF-A0A9P5IRS5-F1
#
_cell.length_a   1.000
_cell.length_b   1.000
_cell.length_c   1.000
_cell.angle_alpha   90.00
_cell.angle_beta   90.00
_cell.angle_gamma   90.00
#
_symmetry.space_group_name_H-M   'P 1'
#
loop_
_entity.id
_entity.type
_entity.pdbx_description
1 polymer ?
#
loop_
_entity_poly.entity_id
_entity_poly.type
_entity_poly.pdbx_seq_one_letter_code
_entity_poly.pdbx_strand_id
1 'polypeptide(L)'
;MADVYGGASFTIAAEAAIDTASGIFDSTNVFRQQQSQIFNFSVKGYHPLYPRDNGRLYMRDSVDLQPSTLKSCLKNRAWALQEDLMSRRLISFGKEQLYWRCATRELIEAYPSQPLNSIKLQLSEDYHTDFVSRNMKSGNTTLPSWYGIVNDYTSRRISVQSDLLVGISAIAKVMAEEMGQPPAAYKAGLWEHAFLEGLL
;
A
#
# COMPACT_ATOMS: atom_id res chain seq x y z
N MET A 1 -11.92 5.96 11.04
CA MET A 1 -10.85 5.29 10.26
C MET A 1 -10.21 6.26 9.27
N ALA A 2 -10.98 6.97 8.43
CA ALA A 2 -10.45 8.01 7.53
C ALA A 2 -9.61 9.08 8.26
N ASP A 3 -10.12 9.61 9.38
CA ASP A 3 -9.39 10.61 10.16
C ASP A 3 -8.14 10.04 10.83
N VAL A 4 -8.09 8.72 11.07
CA VAL A 4 -6.96 8.03 11.71
C VAL A 4 -5.84 7.81 10.69
N TYR A 5 -6.10 7.04 9.63
CA TYR A 5 -5.08 6.74 8.61
C TYR A 5 -4.76 7.93 7.71
N GLY A 6 -5.75 8.77 7.41
CA GLY A 6 -5.56 10.01 6.65
C GLY A 6 -4.87 11.12 7.44
N GLY A 7 -5.02 11.11 8.77
CA GLY A 7 -4.35 12.02 9.70
C GLY A 7 -2.99 11.55 10.20
N ALA A 8 -2.66 10.26 10.03
CA ALA A 8 -1.39 9.70 10.46
C ALA A 8 -0.19 10.33 9.73
N SER A 9 0.94 10.48 10.43
CA SER A 9 2.19 10.91 9.78
C SER A 9 2.61 9.91 8.70
N PHE A 10 2.53 8.62 9.04
CA PHE A 10 2.60 7.48 8.13
C PHE A 10 1.97 6.24 8.79
N THR A 11 1.56 5.28 7.98
CA THR A 11 1.03 3.99 8.40
C THR A 11 2.08 2.91 8.14
N ILE A 12 2.18 1.94 9.07
CA ILE A 12 3.05 0.77 8.92
C ILE A 12 2.18 -0.43 8.60
N ALA A 13 2.42 -1.06 7.44
CA ALA A 13 1.79 -2.32 7.06
C ALA A 13 2.78 -3.48 7.26
N ALA A 14 2.44 -4.42 8.12
CA ALA A 14 3.22 -5.63 8.39
C ALA A 14 2.88 -6.74 7.38
N GLU A 15 3.18 -6.55 6.10
CA GLU A 15 2.73 -7.46 5.03
C GLU A 15 3.38 -8.85 5.04
N ALA A 16 4.61 -8.95 5.54
CA ALA A 16 5.31 -10.21 5.67
C ALA A 16 4.84 -11.03 6.89
N ALA A 17 4.25 -10.38 7.90
CA ALA A 17 3.79 -11.04 9.11
C ALA A 17 2.51 -11.84 8.81
N ILE A 18 2.49 -13.10 9.25
CA ILE A 18 1.33 -13.99 9.04
C ILE A 18 0.21 -13.61 10.01
N ASP A 19 0.58 -13.25 11.23
CA ASP A 19 -0.32 -12.88 12.33
C ASP A 19 0.37 -11.88 13.28
N THR A 20 -0.33 -11.52 14.37
CA THR A 20 0.18 -10.60 15.39
C THR A 20 1.21 -11.22 16.33
N ALA A 21 1.37 -12.56 16.31
CA ALA A 21 2.39 -13.25 17.08
C ALA A 21 3.76 -13.22 16.36
N SER A 22 3.74 -13.12 15.04
CA SER A 22 4.91 -12.97 14.19
C SER A 22 5.43 -11.53 14.21
N GLY A 23 6.72 -11.33 14.51
CA GLY A 23 7.33 -10.01 14.44
C GLY A 23 7.44 -9.50 13.00
N ILE A 24 7.28 -8.19 12.80
CA ILE A 24 7.45 -7.54 11.48
C ILE A 24 8.87 -7.71 10.90
N PHE A 25 9.83 -8.04 11.76
CA PHE A 25 11.23 -8.27 11.43
C PHE A 25 11.60 -9.76 11.28
N ASP A 26 10.75 -10.66 11.77
CA ASP A 26 11.04 -12.10 11.80
C ASP A 26 10.76 -12.76 10.45
N SER A 27 9.68 -12.34 9.79
CA SER A 27 9.30 -12.81 8.45
C SER A 27 10.07 -12.13 7.31
N THR A 28 10.75 -11.00 7.60
CA THR A 28 11.46 -10.18 6.60
C THR A 28 12.97 -10.41 6.57
N ASN A 29 13.55 -11.00 7.63
CA ASN A 29 15.00 -11.21 7.70
C ASN A 29 15.49 -12.41 6.88
N VAL A 30 14.72 -13.48 6.72
CA VAL A 30 15.23 -14.69 6.05
C VAL A 30 15.62 -14.41 4.59
N PHE A 31 14.78 -13.74 3.82
CA PHE A 31 15.08 -13.42 2.42
C PHE A 31 16.09 -12.27 2.26
N ARG A 32 16.07 -11.26 3.16
CA ARG A 32 17.04 -10.16 3.14
C ARG A 32 18.46 -10.60 3.53
N GLN A 33 18.56 -11.51 4.50
CA GLN A 33 19.84 -12.06 4.95
C GLN A 33 20.40 -13.12 3.99
N GLN A 34 19.55 -13.89 3.29
CA GLN A 34 20.01 -14.93 2.37
C GLN A 34 20.43 -14.43 0.98
N GLN A 35 19.89 -13.31 0.50
CA GLN A 35 20.17 -12.81 -0.86
C GLN A 35 21.30 -11.77 -0.96
N SER A 36 21.84 -11.31 0.16
CA SER A 36 22.92 -10.33 0.14
C SER A 36 24.29 -11.00 0.29
N GLN A 37 25.02 -11.16 -0.81
CA GLN A 37 26.43 -11.50 -0.71
C GLN A 37 27.20 -10.26 -0.30
N ILE A 38 27.85 -10.33 0.86
CA ILE A 38 28.65 -9.23 1.41
C ILE A 38 30.09 -9.43 0.97
N PHE A 39 30.57 -8.55 0.10
CA PHE A 39 31.97 -8.50 -0.26
C PHE A 39 32.66 -7.42 0.56
N ASN A 40 33.59 -7.86 1.40
CA ASN A 40 34.51 -6.95 2.07
C ASN A 40 35.62 -6.64 1.08
N PHE A 41 35.83 -5.36 0.82
CA PHE A 41 36.89 -4.91 -0.06
C PHE A 41 37.57 -3.69 0.54
N SER A 42 38.89 -3.63 0.37
CA SER A 42 39.69 -2.48 0.76
C SER A 42 40.04 -1.72 -0.51
N VAL A 43 39.73 -0.43 -0.52
CA VAL A 43 40.15 0.48 -1.59
C VAL A 43 41.00 1.54 -0.92
N LYS A 44 42.23 1.72 -1.41
CA LYS A 44 43.04 2.88 -1.02
C LYS A 44 42.46 4.13 -1.68
N GLY A 45 41.59 4.81 -0.95
CA GLY A 45 41.04 6.10 -1.38
C GLY A 45 42.07 7.21 -1.12
N TYR A 46 42.43 7.97 -2.16
CA TYR A 46 43.24 9.18 -2.01
C TYR A 46 42.33 10.37 -1.66
N HIS A 47 41.95 10.51 -0.38
CA HIS A 47 41.28 11.71 0.11
C HIS A 47 42.27 12.50 0.99
N PRO A 48 42.62 13.74 0.63
CA PRO A 48 43.74 14.48 1.24
C PRO A 48 43.60 14.74 2.75
N LEU A 49 42.40 14.61 3.31
CA LEU A 49 42.12 14.82 4.74
C LEU A 49 41.58 13.58 5.48
N TYR A 50 41.16 12.53 4.77
CA TYR A 50 40.45 11.38 5.39
C TYR A 50 40.76 10.08 4.63
N PRO A 51 41.87 9.39 4.94
CA PRO A 51 42.11 8.07 4.37
C PRO A 51 40.96 7.15 4.77
N ARG A 52 40.14 6.76 3.78
CA ARG A 52 39.13 5.72 3.94
C ARG A 52 39.65 4.50 3.21
N ASP A 53 40.14 3.53 3.98
CA ASP A 53 40.80 2.35 3.43
C ASP A 53 39.85 1.15 3.26
N ASN A 54 38.70 1.13 3.95
CA ASN A 54 37.81 -0.03 3.97
C ASN A 54 36.35 0.34 3.66
N GLY A 55 35.71 -0.48 2.83
CA GLY A 55 34.29 -0.39 2.47
C GLY A 55 33.61 -1.77 2.50
N ARG A 56 32.28 -1.76 2.41
CA ARG A 56 31.46 -2.98 2.28
C ARG A 56 30.57 -2.84 1.05
N LEU A 57 30.59 -3.85 0.17
CA LEU A 57 29.70 -3.93 -0.99
C LEU A 57 28.64 -4.98 -0.68
N TYR A 58 27.38 -4.60 -0.86
CA TYR A 58 26.25 -5.52 -0.78
C TYR A 58 25.81 -5.81 -2.20
N MET A 59 26.02 -7.03 -2.67
CA MET A 59 25.45 -7.49 -3.93
C MET A 59 24.12 -8.16 -3.64
N ARG A 60 23.08 -7.72 -4.33
CA ARG A 60 21.72 -8.24 -4.24
C ARG A 60 21.31 -8.70 -5.63
N ASP A 61 20.68 -9.86 -5.72
CA ASP A 61 20.05 -10.30 -6.98
C ASP A 61 19.03 -9.26 -7.45
N SER A 62 18.86 -9.15 -8.77
CA SER A 62 17.87 -8.24 -9.35
C SER A 62 16.49 -8.58 -8.76
N VAL A 63 15.89 -7.62 -8.07
CA VAL A 63 14.58 -7.80 -7.45
C VAL A 63 13.53 -7.88 -8.55
N ASP A 64 12.69 -8.92 -8.50
CA ASP A 64 11.54 -8.99 -9.39
C ASP A 64 10.57 -7.84 -9.04
N LEU A 65 10.37 -6.96 -10.01
CA LEU A 65 9.62 -5.72 -9.87
C LEU A 65 8.11 -5.94 -10.11
N GLN A 66 7.68 -7.18 -10.35
CA GLN A 66 6.29 -7.47 -10.65
C GLN A 66 5.36 -7.22 -9.45
N PRO A 67 4.29 -6.40 -9.58
CA PRO A 67 3.32 -6.12 -8.51
C PRO A 67 2.63 -7.38 -7.95
N SER A 68 2.51 -8.43 -8.77
CA SER A 68 1.90 -9.72 -8.44
C SER A 68 2.66 -10.50 -7.36
N THR A 69 3.90 -10.10 -7.05
CA THR A 69 4.77 -10.74 -6.05
C THR A 69 4.47 -10.28 -4.62
N LEU A 70 3.75 -9.16 -4.42
CA LEU A 70 3.19 -8.79 -3.10
C LEU A 70 1.97 -9.68 -2.76
N LYS A 71 2.18 -10.98 -2.60
CA LYS A 71 1.22 -11.89 -1.97
C LYS A 71 1.32 -11.73 -0.47
N SER A 72 0.60 -10.74 0.05
CA SER A 72 0.51 -10.44 1.47
C SER A 72 -0.80 -10.96 2.07
N CYS A 73 -0.70 -11.58 3.24
CA CYS A 73 -1.87 -12.01 4.02
C CYS A 73 -2.74 -10.81 4.44
N LEU A 74 -2.14 -9.62 4.52
CA LEU A 74 -2.83 -8.38 4.84
C LEU A 74 -3.83 -8.00 3.74
N LYS A 75 -3.52 -8.24 2.46
CA LYS A 75 -4.42 -7.96 1.32
C LYS A 75 -5.76 -8.70 1.46
N ASN A 76 -5.74 -9.90 2.03
CA ASN A 76 -6.95 -10.69 2.21
C ASN A 76 -7.87 -10.18 3.32
N ARG A 77 -7.48 -9.17 4.11
CA ARG A 77 -8.32 -8.63 5.19
C ARG A 77 -9.10 -7.43 4.69
N ALA A 78 -10.42 -7.45 4.82
CA ALA A 78 -11.28 -6.37 4.31
C ALA A 78 -10.88 -5.01 4.90
N TRP A 79 -10.64 -4.96 6.22
CA TRP A 79 -10.18 -3.76 6.91
C TRP A 79 -8.86 -3.19 6.37
N ALA A 80 -7.94 -4.03 5.90
CA ALA A 80 -6.66 -3.59 5.37
C ALA A 80 -6.82 -2.75 4.08
N LEU A 81 -7.91 -2.91 3.33
CA LEU A 81 -8.20 -2.04 2.19
C LEU A 81 -8.42 -0.59 2.64
N GLN A 82 -9.07 -0.37 3.79
CA GLN A 82 -9.22 0.99 4.33
C GLN A 82 -7.90 1.57 4.78
N GLU A 83 -7.06 0.76 5.44
CA GLU A 83 -5.73 1.18 5.88
C GLU A 83 -4.89 1.60 4.67
N ASP A 84 -4.95 0.84 3.57
CA ASP A 84 -4.23 1.16 2.35
C ASP A 84 -4.76 2.44 1.68
N LEU A 85 -6.05 2.48 1.38
CA LEU A 85 -6.65 3.55 0.59
C LEU A 85 -6.63 4.89 1.32
N MET A 86 -6.73 4.90 2.65
CA MET A 86 -6.81 6.14 3.44
C MET A 86 -5.44 6.63 3.91
N SER A 87 -4.40 5.81 3.83
CA SER A 87 -3.06 6.22 4.23
C SER A 87 -2.43 7.15 3.19
N ARG A 88 -2.13 8.39 3.59
CA ARG A 88 -1.39 9.35 2.76
C ARG A 88 0.08 8.99 2.57
N ARG A 89 0.64 8.27 3.55
CA ARG A 89 1.99 7.73 3.54
C ARG A 89 1.93 6.34 4.15
N LEU A 90 2.44 5.35 3.44
CA LEU A 90 2.44 3.95 3.84
C LEU A 90 3.85 3.40 3.69
N ILE A 91 4.35 2.78 4.75
CA ILE A 91 5.51 1.91 4.68
C ILE A 91 5.06 0.48 4.86
N SER A 92 5.30 -0.34 3.84
CA SER A 92 4.95 -1.75 3.84
C SER A 92 6.21 -2.60 4.02
N PHE A 93 6.16 -3.45 5.05
CA PHE A 93 7.15 -4.46 5.36
C PHE A 93 6.80 -5.74 4.61
N GLY A 94 7.15 -5.80 3.32
CA GLY A 94 6.97 -6.98 2.50
C GLY A 94 8.06 -8.04 2.75
N LYS A 95 7.82 -9.25 2.25
CA LYS A 95 8.69 -10.42 2.46
C LYS A 95 10.11 -10.21 1.94
N GLU A 96 10.24 -9.53 0.80
CA GLU A 96 11.53 -9.34 0.12
C GLU A 96 12.17 -7.99 0.41
N GLN A 97 11.37 -6.93 0.59
CA GLN A 97 11.86 -5.57 0.77
C GLN A 97 10.82 -4.65 1.42
N LEU A 98 11.28 -3.45 1.81
CA LEU A 98 10.40 -2.35 2.16
C LEU A 98 9.85 -1.67 0.90
N TYR A 99 8.59 -1.32 1.01
CA TYR A 99 7.85 -0.53 0.03
C TYR A 99 7.41 0.76 0.69
N TRP A 100 7.70 1.88 0.07
CA TRP A 100 7.25 3.19 0.52
C TRP A 100 6.31 3.78 -0.53
N ARG A 101 5.17 4.28 -0.07
CA ARG A 101 4.20 4.99 -0.89
C ARG A 101 3.79 6.27 -0.21
N CYS A 102 3.71 7.35 -0.97
CA CYS A 102 3.07 8.59 -0.57
C CYS A 102 2.34 9.25 -1.76
N ALA A 103 1.73 10.40 -1.51
CA ALA A 103 1.06 11.22 -2.50
C ALA A 103 1.87 11.48 -3.79
N THR A 104 3.20 11.60 -3.68
CA THR A 104 4.05 12.05 -4.78
C THR A 104 5.01 10.99 -5.30
N ARG A 105 5.27 9.93 -4.52
CA ARG A 105 6.35 8.97 -4.80
C ARG A 105 6.00 7.58 -4.30
N GLU A 106 6.44 6.61 -5.09
CA GLU A 106 6.51 5.20 -4.73
C GLU A 106 7.96 4.76 -4.88
N LEU A 107 8.48 4.13 -3.83
CA LEU A 107 9.88 3.77 -3.70
C LEU A 107 9.99 2.36 -3.14
N ILE A 108 11.07 1.69 -3.50
CA ILE A 108 11.45 0.39 -2.94
C ILE A 108 12.81 0.48 -2.29
N GLU A 109 13.05 -0.38 -1.32
CA GLU A 109 14.32 -0.47 -0.61
C GLU A 109 15.53 -0.60 -1.55
N ALA A 110 15.38 -1.34 -2.67
CA ALA A 110 16.45 -1.52 -3.64
C ALA A 110 16.82 -0.22 -4.39
N TYR A 111 15.88 0.70 -4.56
CA TYR A 111 16.08 1.96 -5.30
C TYR A 111 15.45 3.15 -4.54
N PRO A 112 15.99 3.54 -3.39
CA PRO A 112 15.36 4.53 -2.50
C PRO A 112 15.37 5.96 -3.06
N SER A 113 16.18 6.22 -4.09
CA SER A 113 16.33 7.51 -4.75
C SER A 113 15.66 7.58 -6.12
N GLN A 114 15.20 6.46 -6.67
CA GLN A 114 14.57 6.42 -7.99
C GLN A 114 13.08 6.11 -7.83
N PRO A 115 12.20 7.05 -8.19
CA PRO A 115 10.77 6.77 -8.18
C PRO A 115 10.47 5.68 -9.20
N LEU A 116 9.66 4.70 -8.78
CA LEU A 116 9.13 3.69 -9.68
C LEU A 116 8.03 4.34 -10.52
N ASN A 117 8.38 4.87 -11.68
CA ASN A 117 7.41 5.48 -12.58
C ASN A 117 6.42 4.46 -13.18
N SER A 118 6.70 3.16 -13.07
CA SER A 118 5.97 2.06 -13.73
C SER A 118 5.45 0.96 -12.80
N ILE A 119 5.76 0.97 -11.50
CA ILE A 119 5.28 -0.07 -10.55
C ILE A 119 4.35 0.61 -9.56
N LYS A 120 3.09 0.17 -9.56
CA LYS A 120 2.10 0.58 -8.56
C LYS A 120 2.25 -0.31 -7.34
N LEU A 121 2.72 0.25 -6.23
CA LEU A 121 2.82 -0.41 -4.92
C LEU A 121 1.47 -0.37 -4.21
N GLN A 122 0.42 -0.87 -4.87
CA GLN A 122 -0.93 -0.89 -4.32
C GLN A 122 -1.23 -2.27 -3.72
N LEU A 123 -1.90 -2.28 -2.56
CA LEU A 123 -2.41 -3.51 -1.97
C LEU A 123 -3.65 -4.03 -2.73
N SER A 124 -4.26 -3.19 -3.56
CA SER A 124 -5.43 -3.49 -4.38
C SER A 124 -5.05 -3.83 -5.82
N GLU A 125 -5.87 -4.64 -6.51
CA GLU A 125 -5.68 -4.95 -7.94
C GLU A 125 -5.85 -3.69 -8.82
N ASP A 126 -5.49 -3.77 -10.10
CA ASP A 126 -5.32 -2.65 -11.07
C ASP A 126 -6.52 -1.68 -11.26
N TYR A 127 -7.63 -1.87 -10.54
CA TYR A 127 -8.91 -1.17 -10.70
C TYR A 127 -9.08 0.10 -9.84
N HIS A 128 -8.14 0.44 -8.95
CA HIS A 128 -8.32 1.54 -7.97
C HIS A 128 -7.41 2.74 -8.19
N THR A 129 -6.76 2.83 -9.34
CA THR A 129 -5.79 3.88 -9.64
C THR A 129 -6.39 5.27 -9.52
N ASP A 130 -7.68 5.38 -9.80
CA ASP A 130 -8.42 6.63 -9.88
C ASP A 130 -8.96 7.06 -8.51
N PHE A 131 -9.33 6.10 -7.64
CA PHE A 131 -9.70 6.38 -6.25
C PHE A 131 -8.47 6.69 -5.39
N VAL A 132 -7.31 6.10 -5.71
CA VAL A 132 -6.01 6.56 -5.20
C VAL A 132 -5.57 7.82 -5.95
N SER A 133 -6.50 8.75 -6.14
CA SER A 133 -6.21 10.15 -6.42
C SER A 133 -5.36 10.62 -5.24
N ARG A 134 -4.06 10.77 -5.50
CA ARG A 134 -2.96 10.87 -4.54
C ARG A 134 -2.98 12.15 -3.68
N ASN A 135 -4.16 12.72 -3.48
CA ASN A 135 -4.44 13.90 -2.66
C ASN A 135 -5.91 13.97 -2.17
N MET A 136 -6.69 12.88 -2.21
CA MET A 136 -8.14 12.87 -1.82
C MET A 136 -8.97 14.02 -2.44
N LYS A 137 -8.48 14.60 -3.56
CA LYS A 137 -8.97 15.86 -4.15
C LYS A 137 -8.73 15.94 -5.66
N SER A 138 -8.22 14.90 -6.32
CA SER A 138 -7.94 14.99 -7.76
C SER A 138 -9.20 14.93 -8.63
N GLY A 139 -10.39 14.72 -8.06
CA GLY A 139 -11.66 14.86 -8.78
C GLY A 139 -11.88 13.80 -9.88
N ASN A 140 -11.04 12.76 -9.93
CA ASN A 140 -11.11 11.69 -10.93
C ASN A 140 -11.86 10.45 -10.44
N THR A 141 -12.48 10.54 -9.27
CA THR A 141 -13.18 9.43 -8.65
C THR A 141 -14.52 9.19 -9.35
N THR A 142 -14.73 7.96 -9.86
CA THR A 142 -15.92 7.60 -10.65
C THR A 142 -16.73 6.47 -10.02
N LEU A 143 -17.98 6.29 -10.48
CA LEU A 143 -18.84 5.16 -10.09
C LEU A 143 -18.21 3.79 -10.40
N PRO A 144 -17.60 3.55 -11.59
CA PRO A 144 -16.83 2.33 -11.83
C PRO A 144 -15.72 2.08 -10.79
N SER A 145 -14.98 3.13 -10.39
CA SER A 145 -13.96 3.01 -9.34
C SER A 145 -14.58 2.55 -8.01
N TRP A 146 -15.78 3.04 -7.67
CA TRP A 146 -16.48 2.64 -6.45
C TRP A 146 -16.85 1.17 -6.49
N TYR A 147 -17.46 0.69 -7.57
CA TYR A 147 -17.84 -0.72 -7.69
C TYR A 147 -16.62 -1.64 -7.73
N GLY A 148 -15.49 -1.17 -8.28
CA GLY A 148 -14.20 -1.81 -8.09
C GLY A 148 -13.87 -2.00 -6.61
N ILE A 149 -13.94 -0.94 -5.81
CA ILE A 149 -13.67 -0.99 -4.35
C ILE A 149 -14.64 -1.94 -3.64
N VAL A 150 -15.92 -1.90 -3.96
CA VAL A 150 -16.92 -2.80 -3.38
C VAL A 150 -16.58 -4.25 -3.69
N ASN A 151 -16.23 -4.57 -4.93
CA ASN A 151 -15.85 -5.92 -5.35
C ASN A 151 -14.57 -6.39 -4.62
N ASP A 152 -13.54 -5.56 -4.56
CA ASP A 152 -12.32 -5.90 -3.82
C ASP A 152 -12.63 -6.09 -2.32
N TYR A 153 -13.33 -5.14 -1.70
CA TYR A 153 -13.67 -5.19 -0.27
C TYR A 153 -14.49 -6.44 0.10
N THR A 154 -15.47 -6.80 -0.73
CA THR A 154 -16.35 -7.96 -0.48
C THR A 154 -15.69 -9.31 -0.77
N SER A 155 -14.69 -9.35 -1.65
CA SER A 155 -13.87 -10.55 -1.89
C SER A 155 -12.92 -10.87 -0.74
N ARG A 156 -12.59 -9.88 0.10
CA ARG A 156 -11.68 -10.02 1.24
C ARG A 156 -12.37 -10.66 2.44
N ARG A 157 -11.57 -11.30 3.29
CA ARG A 157 -12.01 -11.90 4.55
C ARG A 157 -12.42 -10.81 5.55
N ILE A 158 -13.61 -10.97 6.09
CA ILE A 158 -14.11 -10.20 7.22
C ILE A 158 -14.36 -11.13 8.42
N SER A 159 -13.82 -10.77 9.59
CA SER A 159 -13.96 -11.59 10.80
C SER A 159 -15.34 -11.44 11.44
N VAL A 160 -15.94 -10.26 11.34
CA VAL A 160 -17.24 -9.91 11.93
C VAL A 160 -18.15 -9.41 10.82
N GLN A 161 -19.15 -10.21 10.45
CA GLN A 161 -19.98 -9.92 9.28
C GLN A 161 -20.83 -8.65 9.43
N SER A 162 -21.24 -8.32 10.65
CA SER A 162 -21.95 -7.06 10.95
C SER A 162 -21.13 -5.81 10.64
N ASP A 163 -19.81 -5.94 10.59
CA ASP A 163 -18.92 -4.83 10.33
C ASP A 163 -18.72 -4.56 8.84
N LEU A 164 -19.28 -5.39 7.94
CA LEU A 164 -19.04 -5.31 6.50
C LEU A 164 -19.42 -3.94 5.93
N LEU A 165 -20.61 -3.45 6.27
CA LEU A 165 -21.09 -2.16 5.78
C LEU A 165 -20.53 -0.98 6.59
N VAL A 166 -20.06 -1.23 7.81
CA VAL A 166 -19.51 -0.20 8.71
C VAL A 166 -18.06 0.09 8.39
N GLY A 167 -17.23 -0.94 8.20
CA GLY A 167 -16.08 -0.84 7.32
C GLY A 167 -16.58 -0.47 5.92
N ILE A 168 -15.80 -0.06 4.93
CA ILE A 168 -16.32 0.53 3.66
C ILE A 168 -17.12 1.84 3.77
N SER A 169 -17.98 2.07 4.78
CA SER A 169 -18.71 3.35 4.93
C SER A 169 -17.77 4.56 5.03
N ALA A 170 -16.60 4.38 5.65
CA ALA A 170 -15.57 5.40 5.70
C ALA A 170 -15.06 5.73 4.28
N ILE A 171 -14.86 4.72 3.43
CA ILE A 171 -14.43 4.90 2.04
C ILE A 171 -15.54 5.59 1.24
N ALA A 172 -16.79 5.15 1.42
CA ALA A 172 -17.95 5.77 0.81
C ALA A 172 -18.05 7.26 1.16
N LYS A 173 -17.82 7.65 2.43
CA LYS A 173 -17.85 9.06 2.83
C LYS A 173 -16.82 9.89 2.06
N VAL A 174 -15.60 9.40 1.92
CA VAL A 174 -14.55 10.08 1.14
C VAL A 174 -14.95 10.20 -0.33
N MET A 175 -15.50 9.14 -0.92
CA MET A 175 -15.97 9.18 -2.31
C MET A 175 -17.13 10.13 -2.52
N ALA A 176 -18.08 10.20 -1.58
CA ALA A 176 -19.20 11.12 -1.66
C ALA A 176 -18.69 12.58 -1.72
N GLU A 177 -17.71 12.91 -0.87
CA GLU A 177 -17.07 14.22 -0.87
C GLU A 177 -16.34 14.53 -2.19
N GLU A 178 -15.60 13.56 -2.75
CA GLU A 178 -14.90 13.73 -4.03
C GLU A 178 -15.83 13.82 -5.24
N MET A 179 -16.93 13.06 -5.26
CA MET A 179 -17.94 13.08 -6.33
C MET A 179 -18.93 14.25 -6.20
N GLY A 180 -18.81 15.08 -5.17
CA GLY A 180 -19.74 16.17 -4.88
C GLY A 180 -21.16 15.69 -4.54
N GLN A 181 -21.29 14.47 -4.04
CA GLN A 181 -22.56 13.85 -3.67
C GLN A 181 -22.89 14.10 -2.19
N PRO A 182 -24.16 14.33 -1.83
CA PRO A 182 -24.54 14.44 -0.44
C PRO A 182 -24.35 13.10 0.28
N PRO A 183 -23.97 13.07 1.57
CA PRO A 183 -23.80 11.83 2.33
C PRO A 183 -25.05 10.94 2.32
N ALA A 184 -26.24 11.55 2.24
CA ALA A 184 -27.52 10.85 2.17
C ALA A 184 -27.70 10.00 0.89
N ALA A 185 -26.97 10.29 -0.19
CA ALA A 185 -27.04 9.53 -1.44
C ALA A 185 -26.42 8.13 -1.32
N TYR A 186 -25.59 7.88 -0.31
CA TYR A 186 -25.01 6.55 -0.09
C TYR A 186 -26.02 5.61 0.61
N LYS A 187 -26.28 4.44 0.03
CA LYS A 187 -27.20 3.42 0.53
C LYS A 187 -26.53 2.05 0.58
N ALA A 188 -25.90 1.71 1.70
CA ALA A 188 -25.42 0.36 2.03
C ALA A 188 -24.60 -0.33 0.90
N GLY A 189 -23.71 0.41 0.25
CA GLY A 189 -22.90 -0.10 -0.87
C GLY A 189 -23.27 0.50 -2.23
N LEU A 190 -24.43 1.15 -2.33
CA LEU A 190 -24.97 1.72 -3.56
C LEU A 190 -25.06 3.25 -3.49
N TRP A 191 -25.19 3.88 -4.65
CA TRP A 191 -25.45 5.31 -4.77
C TRP A 191 -26.86 5.54 -5.28
N GLU A 192 -27.60 6.44 -4.64
CA GLU A 192 -29.02 6.73 -4.94
C GLU A 192 -29.23 7.16 -6.40
N HIS A 193 -28.33 7.98 -6.95
CA HIS A 193 -28.38 8.44 -8.34
C HIS A 193 -28.02 7.35 -9.37
N ALA A 194 -27.41 6.24 -8.93
CA ALA A 194 -26.99 5.11 -9.77
C ALA A 194 -27.53 3.77 -9.23
N PHE A 195 -28.67 3.82 -8.54
CA PHE A 195 -29.18 2.67 -7.79
C PHE A 195 -29.53 1.49 -8.70
N LEU A 196 -30.08 1.75 -9.89
CA LEU A 196 -30.40 0.71 -10.88
C LEU A 196 -29.14 0.04 -11.43
N GLU A 197 -28.09 0.82 -11.71
CA GLU A 197 -26.83 0.30 -12.24
C GLU A 197 -26.11 -0.58 -11.21
N GLY A 198 -26.15 -0.21 -9.93
CA GLY A 198 -25.50 -1.00 -8.88
C GLY A 198 -26.24 -2.26 -8.44
N LEU A 199 -27.46 -2.49 -8.92
CA LEU A 199 -28.21 -3.72 -8.67
C LEU A 199 -28.00 -4.78 -9.77
N LEU A 200 -27.41 -4.39 -10.91
CA LEU A 200 -27.12 -5.25 -12.06
C LEU A 200 -25.71 -5.85 -11.95
#